data_AF-A0A9Q0XIT5-F1
#
_entry.id   AF-A0A9Q0XIT5-F1
#
_cell.length_a   1.000
_cell.length_b   1.000
_cell.length_c   1.000
_cell.angle_alpha   90.00
_cell.angle_beta   90.00
_cell.angle_gamma   90.00
#
_symmetry.space_group_name_H-M   'P 1'
#
loop_
_entity.id
_entity.type
_entity.pdbx_description
1 polymer ?
#
loop_
_entity_poly.entity_id
_entity_poly.type
_entity_poly.pdbx_seq_one_letter_code
_entity_poly.pdbx_strand_id
1 'polypeptide(L)'
;MVTKLLASRGATIQELNTIRKALSLLKGGGLAQSAYPAQVLSLILSDVIGDPLDIIASGPTVASSHSIQECFQILTTYNLLSDMPESVHTVLSGSPVEQATQKDFSHVHNVVIGSNRLALEEAKRQAEDMGYFSVLLSDTVCGEVSTIARLYCLLIQLTCLSATAGNDLLKDKVEGELSSLVAKLALPGLHLRDILRASQVEKPICLLAGGETTVQLRGNGKGGRNQELALRVALELHRARATADGRFLEKYEIVFLSGGTDGQDGPTEAAGACCSQELVGEAEREGFNVEEFLNNNDSYTFFVRFQSGHHLLMTGLTGTNVMDLHIVLIRAKGRD
;
A
#
# COMPACT_ATOMS: atom_id res chain seq x y z
N MET A 1 -25.59 9.21 -10.46
CA MET A 1 -26.62 8.26 -10.90
C MET A 1 -26.00 7.18 -11.79
N VAL A 2 -25.36 7.54 -12.91
CA VAL A 2 -24.65 6.61 -13.82
C VAL A 2 -23.56 5.77 -13.14
N THR A 3 -22.70 6.39 -12.34
CA THR A 3 -21.62 5.68 -11.62
C THR A 3 -22.12 4.66 -10.61
N LYS A 4 -23.22 4.96 -9.89
CA LYS A 4 -23.86 4.02 -8.96
C LYS A 4 -24.48 2.84 -9.70
N LEU A 5 -25.10 3.08 -10.86
CA LEU A 5 -25.65 2.03 -11.73
C LEU A 5 -24.55 1.09 -12.23
N LEU A 6 -23.46 1.62 -12.78
CA LEU A 6 -22.31 0.82 -13.22
C LEU A 6 -21.69 0.03 -12.07
N ALA A 7 -21.46 0.65 -10.91
CA ALA A 7 -20.93 -0.03 -9.74
C ALA A 7 -21.86 -1.18 -9.28
N SER A 8 -23.19 -0.97 -9.28
CA SER A 8 -24.16 -2.01 -8.93
C SER A 8 -24.19 -3.20 -9.90
N ARG A 9 -23.64 -3.03 -11.11
CA ARG A 9 -23.52 -4.06 -12.15
C ARG A 9 -22.14 -4.71 -12.21
N GLY A 10 -21.25 -4.38 -11.26
CA GLY A 10 -19.92 -4.96 -11.17
C GLY A 10 -18.87 -4.30 -12.06
N ALA A 11 -19.11 -3.07 -12.53
CA ALA A 11 -18.13 -2.34 -13.33
C ALA A 11 -16.82 -2.12 -12.55
N THR A 12 -15.71 -2.32 -13.24
CA THR A 12 -14.37 -2.11 -12.70
C THR A 12 -14.11 -0.63 -12.44
N ILE A 13 -13.13 -0.33 -11.58
CA ILE A 13 -12.79 1.05 -11.24
C ILE A 13 -12.28 1.83 -12.47
N GLN A 14 -11.61 1.13 -13.39
CA GLN A 14 -11.13 1.67 -14.66
C GLN A 14 -12.30 2.08 -15.54
N GLU A 15 -13.29 1.21 -15.73
CA GLU A 15 -14.49 1.53 -16.52
C GLU A 15 -15.28 2.69 -15.91
N LEU A 16 -15.42 2.71 -14.58
CA LEU A 16 -16.03 3.82 -13.85
C LEU A 16 -15.25 5.14 -14.04
N ASN A 17 -13.92 5.09 -14.08
CA ASN A 17 -13.07 6.25 -14.35
C ASN A 17 -13.24 6.76 -15.78
N THR A 18 -13.24 5.86 -16.77
CA THR A 18 -13.44 6.20 -18.19
C THR A 18 -14.75 6.97 -18.39
N ILE A 19 -15.86 6.44 -17.86
CA ILE A 19 -17.18 7.11 -17.95
C ILE A 19 -17.20 8.44 -17.18
N ARG A 20 -16.62 8.49 -15.97
CA ARG A 20 -16.57 9.74 -15.18
C ARG A 20 -15.82 10.86 -15.89
N LYS A 21 -14.73 10.52 -16.59
CA LYS A 21 -13.92 11.49 -17.33
C LYS A 21 -14.68 12.00 -18.55
N ALA A 22 -15.31 11.12 -19.32
CA ALA A 22 -16.11 11.52 -20.48
C ALA A 22 -17.30 12.42 -20.12
N LEU A 23 -17.92 12.20 -18.97
CA LEU A 23 -19.09 12.98 -18.53
C LEU A 23 -18.74 14.23 -17.70
N SER A 24 -17.47 14.63 -17.64
CA SER A 24 -17.04 15.75 -16.81
C SER A 24 -16.32 16.82 -17.62
N LEU A 25 -16.72 18.08 -17.42
CA LEU A 25 -16.06 19.24 -18.01
C LEU A 25 -14.64 19.48 -17.48
N LEU A 26 -14.31 18.99 -16.28
CA LEU A 26 -13.06 19.30 -15.60
C LEU A 26 -12.05 18.15 -15.61
N LYS A 27 -12.50 16.90 -15.67
CA LYS A 27 -11.62 15.72 -15.64
C LYS A 27 -10.98 15.48 -17.02
N GLY A 28 -9.97 14.62 -17.08
CA GLY A 28 -9.31 14.27 -18.34
C GLY A 28 -8.75 15.47 -19.10
N GLY A 29 -8.14 16.41 -18.37
CA GLY A 29 -7.55 17.62 -18.94
C GLY A 29 -8.53 18.76 -19.16
N GLY A 30 -9.81 18.59 -18.82
CA GLY A 30 -10.85 19.61 -19.03
C GLY A 30 -10.62 20.91 -18.25
N LEU A 31 -10.08 20.84 -17.03
CA LEU A 31 -9.69 22.03 -16.27
C LEU A 31 -8.54 22.77 -16.95
N ALA A 32 -7.51 22.06 -17.38
CA ALA A 32 -6.39 22.65 -18.13
C ALA A 32 -6.85 23.30 -19.43
N GLN A 33 -7.78 22.67 -20.16
CA GLN A 33 -8.37 23.23 -21.38
C GLN A 33 -9.17 24.49 -21.10
N SER A 34 -9.99 24.49 -20.04
CA SER A 34 -10.81 25.64 -19.66
C SER A 34 -9.97 26.83 -19.20
N ALA A 35 -8.78 26.57 -18.64
CA ALA A 35 -7.84 27.59 -18.19
C ALA A 35 -7.00 28.18 -19.33
N TYR A 36 -6.89 27.50 -20.48
CA TYR A 36 -6.08 27.98 -21.60
C TYR A 36 -6.57 29.36 -22.07
N PRO A 37 -5.67 30.34 -22.30
CA PRO A 37 -4.20 30.23 -22.35
C PRO A 37 -3.46 30.55 -21.03
N ALA A 38 -4.14 30.72 -19.90
CA ALA A 38 -3.49 31.05 -18.62
C ALA A 38 -2.57 29.90 -18.15
N GLN A 39 -1.44 30.23 -17.53
CA GLN A 39 -0.55 29.22 -16.95
C GLN A 39 -1.22 28.51 -15.77
N VAL A 40 -1.05 27.19 -15.68
CA VAL A 40 -1.60 26.34 -14.62
C VAL A 40 -0.45 25.64 -13.89
N LEU A 41 -0.32 25.91 -12.59
CA LEU A 41 0.54 25.15 -11.69
C LEU A 41 -0.35 24.27 -10.80
N SER A 42 -0.25 22.95 -10.98
CA SER A 42 -0.98 21.97 -10.17
C SER A 42 -0.04 21.38 -9.13
N LEU A 43 -0.36 21.58 -7.85
CA LEU A 43 0.35 20.97 -6.72
C LEU A 43 -0.47 19.79 -6.22
N ILE A 44 0.09 18.59 -6.28
CA ILE A 44 -0.64 17.33 -6.15
C ILE A 44 -0.19 16.58 -4.91
N LEU A 45 -1.17 16.16 -4.10
CA LEU A 45 -1.02 15.17 -3.04
C LEU A 45 -1.59 13.85 -3.56
N SER A 46 -0.75 12.84 -3.71
CA SER A 46 -1.09 11.56 -4.32
C SER A 46 -1.46 10.52 -3.26
N ASP A 47 -2.68 10.00 -3.36
CA ASP A 47 -3.22 8.87 -2.62
C ASP A 47 -3.32 7.59 -3.49
N VAL A 48 -2.59 7.55 -4.60
CA VAL A 48 -2.64 6.46 -5.59
C VAL A 48 -1.26 5.85 -5.79
N ILE A 49 -1.20 4.51 -5.74
CA ILE A 49 0.03 3.75 -5.99
C ILE A 49 0.68 4.18 -7.32
N GLY A 50 1.97 4.52 -7.27
CA GLY A 50 2.79 4.87 -8.43
C GLY A 50 2.62 6.30 -8.95
N ASP A 51 1.85 7.13 -8.25
CA ASP A 51 1.59 8.54 -8.58
C ASP A 51 1.13 8.85 -10.03
N PRO A 52 0.25 8.03 -10.67
CA PRO A 52 -0.20 8.28 -12.04
C PRO A 52 -1.11 9.52 -12.13
N LEU A 53 -0.57 10.60 -12.69
CA LEU A 53 -1.24 11.91 -12.75
C LEU A 53 -2.60 11.88 -13.48
N ASP A 54 -2.78 10.99 -14.44
CA ASP A 54 -4.02 10.85 -15.21
C ASP A 54 -5.13 10.14 -14.40
N ILE A 55 -4.76 9.40 -13.36
CA ILE A 55 -5.68 8.72 -12.44
C ILE A 55 -5.98 9.59 -11.23
N ILE A 56 -4.98 10.29 -10.68
CA ILE A 56 -5.16 11.19 -9.53
C ILE A 56 -6.21 12.25 -9.85
N ALA A 57 -7.28 12.32 -9.05
CA ALA A 57 -8.46 13.16 -9.29
C ALA A 57 -9.07 13.01 -10.71
N SER A 58 -8.80 11.90 -11.40
CA SER A 58 -9.12 11.67 -12.81
C SER A 58 -8.45 12.65 -13.79
N GLY A 59 -7.25 13.13 -13.45
CA GLY A 59 -6.35 13.90 -14.31
C GLY A 59 -6.95 15.20 -14.87
N PRO A 60 -7.44 16.13 -14.04
CA PRO A 60 -8.08 17.36 -14.54
C PRO A 60 -7.13 18.28 -15.31
N THR A 61 -5.84 18.18 -15.02
CA THR A 61 -4.75 18.99 -15.60
C THR A 61 -3.82 18.16 -16.49
N VAL A 62 -4.22 16.94 -16.85
CA VAL A 62 -3.40 15.99 -17.61
C VAL A 62 -4.12 15.63 -18.88
N ALA A 63 -3.38 15.55 -19.98
CA ALA A 63 -3.91 15.07 -21.23
C ALA A 63 -4.50 13.67 -21.04
N SER A 64 -5.69 13.46 -21.59
CA SER A 64 -6.40 12.20 -21.48
C SER A 64 -6.67 11.64 -22.88
N SER A 65 -6.39 10.34 -23.03
CA SER A 65 -6.77 9.55 -24.18
C SER A 65 -7.99 8.68 -23.83
N HIS A 66 -9.14 9.28 -23.50
CA HIS A 66 -10.38 8.49 -23.43
C HIS A 66 -11.09 8.51 -24.76
N SER A 67 -11.44 7.31 -25.23
CA SER A 67 -12.23 7.16 -26.43
C SER A 67 -13.72 7.18 -26.07
N ILE A 68 -14.50 8.02 -26.75
CA ILE A 68 -15.97 7.96 -26.68
C ILE A 68 -16.46 6.54 -27.04
N GLN A 69 -15.77 5.86 -27.96
CA GLN A 69 -16.09 4.49 -28.35
C GLN A 69 -15.98 3.51 -27.17
N GLU A 70 -14.97 3.69 -26.32
CA GLU A 70 -14.78 2.88 -25.11
C GLU A 70 -15.93 3.12 -24.13
N CYS A 71 -16.41 4.36 -24.00
CA CYS A 71 -17.57 4.69 -23.16
C CYS A 71 -18.85 3.98 -23.66
N PHE A 72 -19.10 4.01 -24.97
CA PHE A 72 -20.23 3.28 -25.57
C PHE A 72 -20.13 1.77 -25.33
N GLN A 73 -18.93 1.21 -25.50
CA GLN A 73 -18.68 -0.21 -25.29
C GLN A 73 -18.96 -0.61 -23.83
N ILE A 74 -18.47 0.17 -22.87
CA ILE A 74 -18.74 -0.06 -21.43
C ILE A 74 -20.25 -0.03 -21.15
N LEU A 75 -20.96 1.02 -21.58
CA LEU A 75 -22.40 1.13 -21.33
C LEU A 75 -23.21 0.01 -21.99
N THR A 76 -22.76 -0.48 -23.15
CA THR A 76 -23.36 -1.63 -23.84
C THR A 76 -23.11 -2.93 -23.09
N THR A 77 -21.89 -3.18 -22.63
CA THR A 77 -21.52 -4.38 -21.85
C THR A 77 -22.40 -4.54 -20.60
N TYR A 78 -22.74 -3.44 -19.93
CA TYR A 78 -23.60 -3.46 -18.74
C TYR A 78 -25.11 -3.32 -19.05
N ASN A 79 -25.51 -3.31 -20.33
CA ASN A 79 -26.90 -3.09 -20.79
C ASN A 79 -27.54 -1.80 -20.25
N LEU A 80 -26.73 -0.75 -20.07
CA LEU A 80 -27.18 0.52 -19.51
C LEU A 80 -27.46 1.57 -20.58
N LEU A 81 -27.11 1.32 -21.84
CA LEU A 81 -27.22 2.30 -22.91
C LEU A 81 -28.65 2.87 -23.04
N SER A 82 -29.69 2.04 -22.93
CA SER A 82 -31.09 2.49 -23.00
C SER A 82 -31.61 3.18 -21.75
N ASP A 83 -30.92 2.98 -20.61
CA ASP A 83 -31.35 3.47 -19.30
C ASP A 83 -30.72 4.84 -18.97
N MET A 84 -29.86 5.35 -19.86
CA MET A 84 -29.17 6.61 -19.65
C MET A 84 -30.06 7.81 -19.98
N PRO A 85 -29.96 8.91 -19.19
CA PRO A 85 -30.62 10.16 -19.54
C PRO A 85 -30.17 10.71 -20.90
N GLU A 86 -31.06 11.42 -21.59
CA GLU A 86 -30.77 12.05 -22.89
C GLU A 86 -29.56 13.00 -22.83
N SER A 87 -29.31 13.64 -21.68
CA SER A 87 -28.12 14.47 -21.45
C SER A 87 -26.81 13.68 -21.56
N VAL A 88 -26.79 12.42 -21.12
CA VAL A 88 -25.62 11.53 -21.23
C VAL A 88 -25.43 11.11 -22.68
N HIS A 89 -26.51 10.76 -23.37
CA HIS A 89 -26.47 10.46 -24.81
C HIS A 89 -25.92 11.63 -25.61
N THR A 90 -26.36 12.85 -25.31
CA THR A 90 -25.92 14.08 -25.99
C THR A 90 -24.42 14.31 -25.81
N VAL A 91 -23.88 14.12 -24.60
CA VAL A 91 -22.44 14.26 -24.33
C VAL A 91 -21.63 13.19 -25.06
N LEU A 92 -22.12 11.95 -25.09
CA LEU A 92 -21.44 10.84 -25.75
C LEU A 92 -21.60 10.87 -27.28
N SER A 93 -22.65 11.49 -27.84
CA SER A 93 -22.88 11.64 -29.28
C SER A 93 -22.23 12.89 -29.88
N GLY A 94 -21.62 13.75 -29.06
CA GLY A 94 -20.83 14.89 -29.53
C GLY A 94 -19.72 14.46 -30.50
N SER A 95 -19.58 15.19 -31.61
CA SER A 95 -18.73 14.76 -32.73
C SER A 95 -17.24 14.61 -32.37
N PRO A 96 -16.57 13.57 -32.90
CA PRO A 96 -15.12 13.34 -32.74
C PRO A 96 -14.23 14.41 -33.42
N VAL A 97 -14.83 15.38 -34.13
CA VAL A 97 -14.12 16.40 -34.91
C VAL A 97 -13.39 17.43 -34.03
N GLU A 98 -13.83 17.68 -32.80
CA GLU A 98 -13.09 18.51 -31.82
C GLU A 98 -11.98 17.74 -31.07
N GLN A 99 -12.00 16.40 -31.14
CA GLN A 99 -11.07 15.54 -30.39
C GLN A 99 -9.74 15.28 -31.14
N ALA A 100 -9.68 15.59 -32.43
CA ALA A 100 -8.51 15.37 -33.29
C ALA A 100 -7.53 16.55 -33.36
N THR A 101 -7.85 17.69 -32.75
CA THR A 101 -6.82 18.72 -32.52
C THR A 101 -5.99 18.31 -31.32
N GLN A 102 -4.69 18.14 -31.53
CA GLN A 102 -3.74 17.84 -30.48
C GLN A 102 -3.80 18.98 -29.45
N LYS A 103 -4.55 18.76 -28.36
CA LYS A 103 -4.83 19.80 -27.37
C LYS A 103 -3.52 20.23 -26.72
N ASP A 104 -3.29 21.54 -26.66
CA ASP A 104 -2.08 22.11 -26.06
C ASP A 104 -2.19 22.07 -24.54
N PHE A 105 -1.21 21.42 -23.90
CA PHE A 105 -1.05 21.37 -22.44
C PHE A 105 0.30 21.95 -22.01
N SER A 106 1.02 22.65 -22.89
CA SER A 106 2.33 23.24 -22.60
C SER A 106 2.28 24.36 -21.54
N HIS A 107 1.09 24.93 -21.29
CA HIS A 107 0.83 25.90 -20.22
C HIS A 107 0.62 25.27 -18.84
N VAL A 108 0.69 23.94 -18.72
CA VAL A 108 0.41 23.22 -17.48
C VAL A 108 1.68 22.61 -16.91
N HIS A 109 1.94 22.90 -15.64
CA HIS A 109 2.99 22.27 -14.85
C HIS A 109 2.36 21.49 -13.70
N ASN A 110 2.56 20.17 -13.66
CA ASN A 110 2.06 19.31 -12.59
C ASN A 110 3.24 18.90 -11.69
N VAL A 111 3.11 19.14 -10.38
CA VAL A 111 4.13 18.82 -9.38
C VAL A 111 3.50 18.00 -8.27
N VAL A 112 3.99 16.78 -8.06
CA VAL A 112 3.64 15.98 -6.88
C VAL A 112 4.42 16.53 -5.70
N ILE A 113 3.71 17.10 -4.72
CA ILE A 113 4.27 17.68 -3.51
C ILE A 113 4.10 16.80 -2.27
N GLY A 114 3.32 15.73 -2.39
CA GLY A 114 3.23 14.68 -1.38
C GLY A 114 2.80 13.37 -2.00
N SER A 115 3.48 12.29 -1.63
CA SER A 115 3.17 10.92 -2.05
C SER A 115 3.80 9.94 -1.06
N ASN A 116 3.47 8.65 -1.22
CA ASN A 116 4.03 7.59 -0.38
C ASN A 116 5.56 7.57 -0.47
N ARG A 117 6.09 7.77 -1.69
CA ARG A 117 7.52 7.88 -1.96
C ARG A 117 8.19 8.95 -1.11
N LEU A 118 7.63 10.17 -1.09
CA LEU A 118 8.18 11.28 -0.32
C LEU A 118 8.12 11.01 1.20
N ALA A 119 7.04 10.40 1.68
CA ALA A 119 6.93 9.99 3.08
C ALA A 119 7.97 8.92 3.46
N LEU A 120 8.20 7.93 2.59
CA LEU A 120 9.22 6.89 2.80
C LEU A 120 10.65 7.43 2.75
N GLU A 121 10.93 8.38 1.86
CA GLU A 121 12.23 9.04 1.78
C GLU A 121 12.54 9.84 3.05
N GLU A 122 11.55 10.55 3.60
CA GLU A 122 11.73 11.23 4.88
C GLU A 122 11.87 10.24 6.04
N ALA A 123 11.08 9.16 6.07
CA ALA A 123 11.25 8.10 7.07
C ALA A 123 12.64 7.44 7.00
N LYS A 124 13.17 7.24 5.79
CA LYS A 124 14.53 6.74 5.55
C LYS A 124 15.57 7.69 6.13
N ARG A 125 15.43 8.99 5.84
CA ARG A 125 16.34 10.02 6.35
C ARG A 125 16.35 10.07 7.88
N GLN A 126 15.17 10.03 8.51
CA GLN A 126 15.04 10.00 9.97
C GLN A 126 15.68 8.74 10.58
N ALA A 127 15.46 7.57 9.99
CA ALA A 127 16.08 6.33 10.46
C ALA A 127 17.62 6.37 10.32
N GLU A 128 18.14 6.96 9.24
CA GLU A 128 19.59 7.15 9.05
C GLU A 128 20.19 8.13 10.07
N ASP A 129 19.49 9.23 10.38
CA ASP A 129 19.86 10.17 11.44
C ASP A 129 19.89 9.51 12.82
N MET A 130 19.03 8.51 13.04
CA MET A 130 19.00 7.67 14.25
C MET A 130 20.05 6.54 14.24
N GLY A 131 20.89 6.45 13.21
CA GLY A 131 22.00 5.49 13.12
C GLY A 131 21.68 4.17 12.44
N TYR A 132 20.48 4.00 11.87
CA TYR A 132 20.13 2.81 11.10
C TYR A 132 20.76 2.82 9.70
N PHE A 133 21.05 1.63 9.17
CA PHE A 133 21.22 1.45 7.74
C PHE A 133 19.85 1.19 7.11
N SER A 134 19.37 2.13 6.30
CA SER A 134 17.99 2.11 5.82
C SER A 134 17.88 1.68 4.37
N VAL A 135 16.96 0.76 4.06
CA VAL A 135 16.66 0.29 2.70
C VAL A 135 15.20 0.58 2.38
N LEU A 136 14.96 1.36 1.33
CA LEU A 136 13.62 1.54 0.76
C LEU A 136 13.37 0.40 -0.23
N LEU A 137 12.49 -0.53 0.16
CA LEU A 137 12.16 -1.76 -0.58
C LEU A 137 11.22 -1.49 -1.75
N SER A 138 10.10 -0.79 -1.49
CA SER A 138 9.08 -0.48 -2.51
C SER A 138 8.08 0.52 -1.92
N ASP A 139 7.57 1.43 -2.75
CA ASP A 139 6.47 2.37 -2.47
C ASP A 139 5.15 1.94 -3.13
N THR A 140 5.09 0.70 -3.62
CA THR A 140 3.95 0.14 -4.36
C THR A 140 3.52 -1.21 -3.83
N VAL A 141 3.74 -1.50 -2.54
CA VAL A 141 3.30 -2.75 -1.92
C VAL A 141 1.79 -2.84 -1.99
N CYS A 142 1.29 -3.87 -2.68
CA CYS A 142 -0.14 -4.11 -2.85
C CYS A 142 -0.44 -5.61 -2.79
N GLY A 143 -1.68 -5.94 -2.44
CA GLY A 143 -2.14 -7.33 -2.33
C GLY A 143 -2.78 -7.63 -0.98
N GLU A 144 -3.09 -8.91 -0.78
CA GLU A 144 -3.80 -9.35 0.42
C GLU A 144 -2.83 -9.52 1.61
N VAL A 145 -3.24 -9.06 2.79
CA VAL A 145 -2.40 -8.96 4.00
C VAL A 145 -1.76 -10.28 4.43
N SER A 146 -2.36 -11.45 4.23
CA SER A 146 -1.72 -12.74 4.54
C SER A 146 -0.53 -13.04 3.62
N THR A 147 -0.63 -12.67 2.34
CA THR A 147 0.47 -12.83 1.39
C THR A 147 1.59 -11.83 1.68
N ILE A 148 1.23 -10.59 2.02
CA ILE A 148 2.20 -9.53 2.38
C ILE A 148 2.88 -9.82 3.72
N ALA A 149 2.18 -10.41 4.70
CA ALA A 149 2.79 -10.84 5.95
C ALA A 149 3.87 -11.90 5.71
N ARG A 150 3.61 -12.87 4.81
CA ARG A 150 4.61 -13.87 4.41
C ARG A 150 5.82 -13.22 3.74
N LEU A 151 5.60 -12.22 2.89
CA LEU A 151 6.67 -11.44 2.26
C LEU A 151 7.57 -10.80 3.32
N TYR A 152 7.01 -10.08 4.29
CA TYR A 152 7.79 -9.44 5.35
C TYR A 152 8.55 -10.45 6.21
N CYS A 153 7.93 -11.58 6.56
CA CYS A 153 8.61 -12.65 7.30
C CYS A 153 9.83 -13.19 6.54
N LEU A 154 9.72 -13.42 5.22
CA LEU A 154 10.84 -13.87 4.39
C LEU A 154 11.93 -12.79 4.24
N LEU A 155 11.54 -11.52 4.05
CA LEU A 155 12.48 -10.39 3.99
C LEU A 155 13.29 -10.27 5.29
N ILE A 156 12.62 -10.38 6.43
CA ILE A 156 13.24 -10.36 7.77
C ILE A 156 14.22 -11.52 7.92
N GLN A 157 13.81 -12.75 7.58
CA GLN A 157 14.66 -13.93 7.65
C GLN A 157 15.89 -13.81 6.75
N LEU A 158 15.72 -13.37 5.49
CA LEU A 158 16.84 -13.17 4.57
C LEU A 158 17.83 -12.13 5.10
N THR A 159 17.33 -11.02 5.66
CA THR A 159 18.16 -9.97 6.26
C THR A 159 18.99 -10.51 7.41
N CYS A 160 18.34 -11.22 8.35
CA CYS A 160 18.98 -11.79 9.53
C CYS A 160 19.98 -12.91 9.18
N LEU A 161 19.66 -13.78 8.21
CA LEU A 161 20.55 -14.85 7.76
C LEU A 161 21.79 -14.28 7.07
N SER A 162 21.61 -13.23 6.26
CA SER A 162 22.71 -12.64 5.50
C SER A 162 23.69 -11.85 6.40
N ALA A 163 23.25 -11.44 7.59
CA ALA A 163 24.10 -10.76 8.58
C ALA A 163 24.95 -11.73 9.44
N THR A 164 24.68 -13.04 9.39
CA THR A 164 25.46 -14.06 10.10
C THR A 164 26.26 -14.94 9.15
N ALA A 165 27.48 -15.29 9.54
CA ALA A 165 28.24 -16.32 8.82
C ALA A 165 27.62 -17.72 9.08
N GLY A 166 27.31 -18.45 8.00
CA GLY A 166 26.77 -19.82 8.05
C GLY A 166 25.31 -19.94 7.60
N ASN A 167 24.83 -21.18 7.45
CA ASN A 167 23.47 -21.53 6.98
C ASN A 167 23.13 -21.16 5.52
N ASP A 168 24.09 -21.29 4.61
CA ASP A 168 23.89 -21.01 3.17
C ASP A 168 22.68 -21.76 2.60
N LEU A 169 22.47 -23.03 2.98
CA LEU A 169 21.33 -23.81 2.50
C LEU A 169 19.96 -23.23 2.92
N LEU A 170 19.86 -22.72 4.15
CA LEU A 170 18.61 -22.11 4.64
C LEU A 170 18.40 -20.74 3.99
N LYS A 171 19.49 -19.98 3.82
CA LYS A 171 19.46 -18.70 3.11
C LYS A 171 18.98 -18.89 1.67
N ASP A 172 19.53 -19.85 0.94
CA ASP A 172 19.13 -20.16 -0.44
C ASP A 172 17.64 -20.57 -0.52
N LYS A 173 17.16 -21.35 0.45
CA LYS A 173 15.74 -21.72 0.56
C LYS A 173 14.84 -20.49 0.75
N VAL A 174 15.18 -19.61 1.70
CA VAL A 174 14.43 -18.37 1.97
C VAL A 174 14.46 -17.45 0.75
N GLU A 175 15.62 -17.31 0.10
CA GLU A 175 15.78 -16.50 -1.12
C GLU A 175 14.94 -17.04 -2.28
N GLY A 176 14.89 -18.36 -2.46
CA GLY A 176 14.05 -19.01 -3.47
C GLY A 176 12.56 -18.81 -3.23
N GLU A 177 12.09 -19.01 -1.98
CA GLU A 177 10.70 -18.74 -1.59
C GLU A 177 10.32 -17.26 -1.80
N LEU A 178 11.21 -16.35 -1.39
CA LEU A 178 11.02 -14.91 -1.54
C LEU A 178 10.95 -14.49 -3.01
N SER A 179 11.84 -15.02 -3.85
CA SER A 179 11.87 -14.71 -5.29
C SER A 179 10.58 -15.15 -5.98
N SER A 180 10.06 -16.34 -5.64
CA SER A 180 8.77 -16.84 -6.12
C SER A 180 7.61 -15.92 -5.71
N LEU A 181 7.62 -15.47 -4.45
CA LEU A 181 6.57 -14.60 -3.92
C LEU A 181 6.60 -13.20 -4.53
N VAL A 182 7.79 -12.60 -4.70
CA VAL A 182 7.97 -11.31 -5.35
C VAL A 182 7.50 -11.36 -6.81
N ALA A 183 7.82 -12.44 -7.53
CA ALA A 183 7.33 -12.64 -8.90
C ALA A 183 5.80 -12.74 -8.97
N LYS A 184 5.18 -13.43 -8.01
CA LYS A 184 3.71 -13.56 -7.91
C LYS A 184 3.03 -12.23 -7.60
N LEU A 185 3.62 -11.42 -6.73
CA LEU A 185 3.07 -10.11 -6.32
C LEU A 185 3.36 -8.99 -7.34
N ALA A 186 4.26 -9.23 -8.29
CA ALA A 186 4.68 -8.26 -9.30
C ALA A 186 5.07 -6.90 -8.70
N LEU A 187 5.81 -6.90 -7.58
CA LEU A 187 6.21 -5.68 -6.86
C LEU A 187 7.39 -5.00 -7.57
N PRO A 188 7.19 -3.85 -8.26
CA PRO A 188 8.30 -3.11 -8.83
C PRO A 188 9.18 -2.51 -7.72
N GLY A 189 10.47 -2.35 -8.03
CA GLY A 189 11.45 -1.68 -7.17
C GLY A 189 12.06 -2.55 -6.05
N LEU A 190 11.46 -3.71 -5.72
CA LEU A 190 12.04 -4.59 -4.72
C LEU A 190 13.23 -5.36 -5.29
N HIS A 191 14.43 -4.93 -4.92
CA HIS A 191 15.69 -5.54 -5.33
C HIS A 191 16.36 -6.28 -4.16
N LEU A 192 16.39 -7.61 -4.22
CA LEU A 192 17.00 -8.46 -3.17
C LEU A 192 18.47 -8.11 -2.87
N ARG A 193 19.18 -7.56 -3.86
CA ARG A 193 20.57 -7.11 -3.70
C ARG A 193 20.72 -6.01 -2.65
N ASP A 194 19.71 -5.15 -2.46
CA ASP A 194 19.79 -4.07 -1.48
C ASP A 194 19.70 -4.61 -0.05
N ILE A 195 18.95 -5.69 0.14
CA ILE A 195 18.89 -6.44 1.41
C ILE A 195 20.25 -7.09 1.72
N LEU A 196 20.83 -7.75 0.71
CA LEU A 196 22.16 -8.37 0.85
C LEU A 196 23.23 -7.33 1.19
N ARG A 197 23.18 -6.13 0.59
CA ARG A 197 24.07 -5.02 0.95
C ARG A 197 23.86 -4.56 2.39
N ALA A 198 22.60 -4.39 2.83
CA ALA A 198 22.29 -3.98 4.19
C ALA A 198 22.86 -4.94 5.23
N SER A 199 22.79 -6.25 4.95
CA SER A 199 23.28 -7.28 5.86
C SER A 199 24.80 -7.31 6.07
N GLN A 200 25.57 -6.60 5.23
CA GLN A 200 27.02 -6.50 5.36
C GLN A 200 27.47 -5.34 6.24
N VAL A 201 26.53 -4.53 6.73
CA VAL A 201 26.81 -3.33 7.52
C VAL A 201 26.65 -3.65 9.01
N GLU A 202 27.59 -3.21 9.84
CA GLU A 202 27.53 -3.38 11.31
C GLU A 202 26.55 -2.43 12.02
N LYS A 203 25.53 -1.93 11.32
CA LYS A 203 24.49 -1.02 11.85
C LYS A 203 23.17 -1.77 12.01
N PRO A 204 22.28 -1.34 12.93
CA PRO A 204 20.91 -1.83 12.92
C PRO A 204 20.24 -1.48 11.59
N ILE A 205 19.39 -2.36 11.07
CA ILE A 205 18.80 -2.23 9.74
C ILE A 205 17.38 -1.72 9.85
N CYS A 206 17.01 -0.78 8.99
CA CYS A 206 15.64 -0.30 8.81
C CYS A 206 15.18 -0.65 7.39
N LEU A 207 14.18 -1.52 7.25
CA LEU A 207 13.53 -1.77 5.96
C LEU A 207 12.25 -0.95 5.88
N LEU A 208 12.11 -0.21 4.79
CA LEU A 208 10.99 0.70 4.57
C LEU A 208 10.25 0.29 3.32
N ALA A 209 8.93 0.18 3.42
CA ALA A 209 8.09 0.01 2.26
C ALA A 209 6.75 0.70 2.48
N GLY A 210 5.97 0.88 1.44
CA GLY A 210 4.64 1.47 1.53
C GLY A 210 3.80 1.13 0.31
N GLY A 211 2.54 1.51 0.37
CA GLY A 211 1.53 1.18 -0.64
C GLY A 211 0.17 0.99 0.00
N GLU A 212 -0.67 0.13 -0.58
CA GLU A 212 -2.06 -0.03 -0.18
C GLU A 212 -2.40 -1.52 -0.14
N THR A 213 -2.48 -2.10 1.06
CA THR A 213 -2.84 -3.51 1.21
C THR A 213 -4.36 -3.71 1.25
N THR A 214 -4.80 -4.96 1.14
CA THR A 214 -6.22 -5.32 1.25
C THR A 214 -6.41 -6.46 2.23
N VAL A 215 -7.54 -6.45 2.91
CA VAL A 215 -7.94 -7.51 3.85
C VAL A 215 -9.19 -8.19 3.32
N GLN A 216 -9.19 -9.53 3.33
CA GLN A 216 -10.39 -10.29 3.01
C GLN A 216 -11.26 -10.42 4.26
N LEU A 217 -12.43 -9.77 4.23
CA LEU A 217 -13.41 -9.85 5.31
C LEU A 217 -14.10 -11.23 5.29
N ARG A 218 -14.02 -11.93 6.42
CA ARG A 218 -14.60 -13.26 6.69
C ARG A 218 -15.43 -13.28 7.97
N GLY A 219 -15.03 -12.49 8.98
CA GLY A 219 -15.73 -12.34 10.24
C GLY A 219 -16.44 -10.99 10.38
N ASN A 220 -16.95 -10.74 11.59
CA ASN A 220 -17.64 -9.51 11.97
C ASN A 220 -16.84 -8.68 12.99
N GLY A 221 -15.55 -8.99 13.14
CA GLY A 221 -14.64 -8.29 14.03
C GLY A 221 -14.39 -6.85 13.61
N LYS A 222 -13.67 -6.14 14.48
CA LYS A 222 -13.23 -4.77 14.24
C LYS A 222 -11.72 -4.76 14.00
N GLY A 223 -11.30 -4.09 12.94
CA GLY A 223 -9.89 -4.01 12.56
C GLY A 223 -9.70 -3.28 11.24
N GLY A 224 -8.45 -3.16 10.83
CA GLY A 224 -8.06 -2.66 9.52
C GLY A 224 -6.89 -3.45 8.96
N ARG A 225 -6.51 -3.11 7.72
CA ARG A 225 -5.48 -3.83 6.98
C ARG A 225 -4.10 -3.68 7.63
N ASN A 226 -3.78 -2.52 8.20
CA ASN A 226 -2.49 -2.27 8.82
C ASN A 226 -2.34 -3.02 10.15
N GLN A 227 -3.39 -3.01 10.97
CA GLN A 227 -3.48 -3.79 12.20
C GLN A 227 -3.43 -5.29 11.92
N GLU A 228 -4.20 -5.76 10.93
CA GLU A 228 -4.19 -7.18 10.55
C GLU A 228 -2.83 -7.60 9.98
N LEU A 229 -2.19 -6.75 9.17
CA LEU A 229 -0.85 -7.01 8.65
C LEU A 229 0.18 -7.14 9.78
N ALA A 230 0.19 -6.21 10.74
CA ALA A 230 1.09 -6.28 11.90
C ALA A 230 0.90 -7.59 12.69
N LEU A 231 -0.34 -7.94 13.02
CA LEU A 231 -0.64 -9.17 13.76
C LEU A 231 -0.27 -10.44 12.98
N ARG A 232 -0.47 -10.45 11.66
CA ARG A 232 -0.05 -11.57 10.78
C ARG A 232 1.46 -11.69 10.66
N VAL A 233 2.20 -10.58 10.58
CA VAL A 233 3.67 -10.60 10.59
C VAL A 233 4.19 -11.18 11.90
N ALA A 234 3.62 -10.76 13.04
CA ALA A 234 3.95 -11.33 14.35
C ALA A 234 3.73 -12.85 14.39
N LEU A 235 2.60 -13.33 13.85
CA LEU A 235 2.28 -14.76 13.78
C LEU A 235 3.22 -15.54 12.85
N GLU A 236 3.55 -15.01 11.68
CA GLU A 236 4.52 -15.63 10.77
C GLU A 236 5.92 -15.73 11.41
N LEU A 237 6.38 -14.69 12.12
CA LEU A 237 7.65 -14.70 12.84
C LEU A 237 7.63 -15.69 14.01
N HIS A 238 6.53 -15.74 14.78
CA HIS A 238 6.35 -16.71 15.85
C HIS A 238 6.45 -18.15 15.34
N ARG A 239 5.73 -18.46 14.25
CA ARG A 239 5.78 -19.78 13.59
C ARG A 239 7.18 -20.10 13.07
N ALA A 240 7.87 -19.14 12.44
CA ALA A 240 9.24 -19.34 11.98
C ALA A 240 10.18 -19.69 13.14
N ARG A 241 10.12 -18.93 14.25
CA ARG A 241 10.93 -19.14 15.46
C ARG A 241 10.70 -20.48 16.14
N ALA A 242 9.49 -21.03 16.05
CA ALA A 242 9.16 -22.34 16.61
C ALA A 242 9.85 -23.50 15.87
N THR A 243 10.39 -23.28 14.67
CA THR A 243 11.15 -24.28 13.92
C THR A 243 12.62 -24.34 14.35
N ALA A 244 13.26 -25.51 14.19
CA ALA A 244 14.69 -25.65 14.46
C ALA A 244 15.54 -24.69 13.60
N ASP A 245 15.16 -24.53 12.34
CA ASP A 245 15.81 -23.66 11.37
C ASP A 245 15.63 -22.18 11.70
N GLY A 246 14.52 -21.77 12.34
CA GLY A 246 14.20 -20.37 12.62
C GLY A 246 14.77 -19.81 13.92
N ARG A 247 15.47 -20.60 14.74
CA ARG A 247 16.01 -20.13 16.03
C ARG A 247 17.05 -19.02 15.92
N PHE A 248 17.65 -18.80 14.74
CA PHE A 248 18.57 -17.67 14.54
C PHE A 248 17.89 -16.30 14.77
N LEU A 249 16.57 -16.21 14.57
CA LEU A 249 15.80 -14.97 14.81
C LEU A 249 15.88 -14.51 16.27
N GLU A 250 16.11 -15.43 17.22
CA GLU A 250 16.25 -15.08 18.65
C GLU A 250 17.45 -14.17 18.95
N LYS A 251 18.46 -14.20 18.07
CA LYS A 251 19.66 -13.35 18.15
C LYS A 251 19.39 -11.89 17.76
N TYR A 252 18.19 -11.59 17.29
CA TYR A 252 17.80 -10.27 16.83
C TYR A 252 16.64 -9.74 17.66
N GLU A 253 16.53 -8.42 17.74
CA GLU A 253 15.33 -7.68 18.10
C GLU A 253 14.70 -7.18 16.81
N ILE A 254 13.42 -7.53 16.63
CA ILE A 254 12.70 -7.28 15.39
C ILE A 254 11.39 -6.61 15.75
N VAL A 255 11.17 -5.43 15.18
CA VAL A 255 9.94 -4.67 15.31
C VAL A 255 9.40 -4.41 13.91
N PHE A 256 8.12 -4.66 13.70
CA PHE A 256 7.39 -4.31 12.50
C PHE A 256 6.30 -3.31 12.86
N LEU A 257 6.14 -2.27 12.04
CA LEU A 257 5.06 -1.29 12.14
C LEU A 257 4.38 -1.19 10.78
N SER A 258 3.07 -1.09 10.81
CA SER A 258 2.25 -0.81 9.64
C SER A 258 1.20 0.22 10.04
N GLY A 259 1.05 1.28 9.24
CA GLY A 259 0.08 2.35 9.55
C GLY A 259 -0.28 3.22 8.36
N GLY A 260 -1.56 3.61 8.31
CA GLY A 260 -2.13 4.56 7.36
C GLY A 260 -1.68 5.99 7.68
N THR A 261 -1.25 6.71 6.65
CA THR A 261 -0.80 8.11 6.79
C THR A 261 -1.92 9.10 7.04
N ASP A 262 -3.17 8.70 6.88
CA ASP A 262 -4.38 9.43 7.27
C ASP A 262 -4.69 9.39 8.77
N GLY A 263 -4.00 8.51 9.49
CA GLY A 263 -4.18 8.31 10.91
C GLY A 263 -5.34 7.38 11.27
N GLN A 264 -5.89 6.64 10.31
CA GLN A 264 -6.99 5.72 10.51
C GLN A 264 -6.80 4.41 9.72
N ASP A 265 -7.08 3.28 10.36
CA ASP A 265 -7.04 1.96 9.74
C ASP A 265 -8.35 1.22 10.00
N GLY A 266 -9.10 0.98 8.92
CA GLY A 266 -10.46 0.46 8.99
C GLY A 266 -11.41 1.37 9.78
N PRO A 267 -12.54 0.86 10.31
CA PRO A 267 -13.47 1.63 11.13
C PRO A 267 -12.96 1.78 12.58
N THR A 268 -11.72 2.23 12.78
CA THR A 268 -11.07 2.32 14.09
C THR A 268 -10.46 3.70 14.36
N GLU A 269 -10.01 3.96 15.58
CA GLU A 269 -9.29 5.19 15.95
C GLU A 269 -7.78 5.07 15.80
N ALA A 270 -7.27 3.87 15.49
CA ALA A 270 -5.86 3.61 15.30
C ALA A 270 -5.49 3.81 13.84
N ALA A 271 -4.29 4.33 13.58
CA ALA A 271 -3.69 4.38 12.26
C ALA A 271 -3.16 3.02 11.80
N GLY A 272 -2.99 2.09 12.73
CA GLY A 272 -2.35 0.81 12.48
C GLY A 272 -1.86 0.18 13.78
N ALA A 273 -0.80 -0.62 13.70
CA ALA A 273 -0.18 -1.24 14.86
C ALA A 273 1.30 -1.52 14.63
N CYS A 274 2.02 -1.71 15.73
CA CYS A 274 3.35 -2.30 15.74
C CYS A 274 3.32 -3.69 16.41
N CYS A 275 4.31 -4.51 16.10
CA CYS A 275 4.49 -5.81 16.72
C CYS A 275 5.96 -6.17 16.80
N SER A 276 6.33 -6.96 17.80
CA SER A 276 7.61 -7.65 17.86
C SER A 276 7.48 -9.13 17.49
N GLN A 277 8.60 -9.78 17.27
CA GLN A 277 8.66 -11.24 17.10
C GLN A 277 8.26 -12.02 18.38
N GLU A 278 8.17 -11.36 19.53
CA GLU A 278 7.74 -11.94 20.82
C GLU A 278 6.23 -11.82 21.07
N LEU A 279 5.54 -10.90 20.38
CA LEU A 279 4.15 -10.51 20.65
C LEU A 279 3.20 -11.70 20.79
N VAL A 280 3.25 -12.67 19.87
CA VAL A 280 2.33 -13.82 19.92
C VAL A 280 2.57 -14.70 21.15
N GLY A 281 3.84 -14.94 21.50
CA GLY A 281 4.17 -15.74 22.68
C GLY A 281 3.89 -15.00 24.01
N GLU A 282 3.85 -13.67 24.00
CA GLU A 282 3.33 -12.87 25.12
C GLU A 282 1.81 -12.95 25.21
N ALA A 283 1.12 -12.79 24.09
CA ALA A 283 -0.33 -12.86 24.00
C ALA A 283 -0.88 -14.23 24.45
N GLU A 284 -0.26 -15.33 24.02
CA GLU A 284 -0.63 -16.68 24.43
C GLU A 284 -0.48 -16.91 25.94
N ARG A 285 0.57 -16.34 26.57
CA ARG A 285 0.75 -16.39 28.03
C ARG A 285 -0.31 -15.61 28.80
N GLU A 286 -0.91 -14.59 28.18
CA GLU A 286 -2.05 -13.85 28.70
C GLU A 286 -3.41 -14.48 28.33
N GLY A 287 -3.40 -15.64 27.65
CA GLY A 287 -4.60 -16.40 27.30
C GLY A 287 -5.29 -15.95 26.01
N PHE A 288 -4.63 -15.16 25.16
CA PHE A 288 -5.16 -14.77 23.85
C PHE A 288 -4.86 -15.85 22.80
N ASN A 289 -5.84 -16.09 21.93
CA ASN A 289 -5.65 -16.88 20.71
C ASN A 289 -5.58 -15.93 19.50
N VAL A 290 -4.36 -15.63 19.04
CA VAL A 290 -4.12 -14.68 17.93
C VAL A 290 -4.82 -15.12 16.64
N GLU A 291 -4.85 -16.43 16.34
CA GLU A 291 -5.48 -16.94 15.13
C GLU A 291 -7.00 -16.75 15.14
N GLU A 292 -7.64 -16.84 16.31
CA GLU A 292 -9.08 -16.58 16.46
C GLU A 292 -9.44 -15.14 16.09
N PHE A 293 -8.67 -14.16 16.59
CA PHE A 293 -8.87 -12.76 16.23
C PHE A 293 -8.64 -12.51 14.74
N LEU A 294 -7.59 -13.09 14.15
CA LEU A 294 -7.31 -12.97 12.71
C LEU A 294 -8.40 -13.61 11.84
N ASN A 295 -8.91 -14.78 12.24
CA ASN A 295 -9.98 -15.47 11.51
C ASN A 295 -11.31 -14.71 11.58
N ASN A 296 -11.54 -13.93 12.63
CA ASN A 296 -12.71 -13.08 12.78
C ASN A 296 -12.53 -11.63 12.28
N ASN A 297 -11.37 -11.29 11.68
CA ASN A 297 -11.00 -9.90 11.31
C ASN A 297 -11.11 -8.91 12.48
N ASP A 298 -10.67 -9.32 13.67
CA ASP A 298 -10.86 -8.61 14.93
C ASP A 298 -9.52 -8.10 15.53
N SER A 299 -8.61 -7.64 14.67
CA SER A 299 -7.26 -7.20 15.06
C SER A 299 -7.28 -6.00 16.02
N TYR A 300 -8.24 -5.09 15.90
CA TYR A 300 -8.37 -3.94 16.80
C TYR A 300 -8.68 -4.40 18.22
N THR A 301 -9.67 -5.28 18.38
CA THR A 301 -10.07 -5.80 19.70
C THR A 301 -8.93 -6.59 20.34
N PHE A 302 -8.16 -7.35 19.55
CA PHE A 302 -6.93 -7.99 20.02
C PHE A 302 -6.00 -6.95 20.64
N PHE A 303 -5.61 -5.93 19.88
CA PHE A 303 -4.61 -4.95 20.36
C PHE A 303 -5.13 -4.09 21.51
N VAL A 304 -6.40 -3.69 21.51
CA VAL A 304 -7.00 -2.95 22.64
C VAL A 304 -6.90 -3.76 23.95
N ARG A 305 -7.16 -5.06 23.88
CA ARG A 305 -7.16 -5.94 25.06
C ARG A 305 -5.76 -6.36 25.46
N PHE A 306 -4.90 -6.68 24.50
CA PHE A 306 -3.53 -7.12 24.73
C PHE A 306 -2.67 -5.94 25.20
N GLN A 307 -2.08 -6.07 26.39
CA GLN A 307 -1.23 -5.03 27.00
C GLN A 307 -1.87 -3.62 26.96
N SER A 308 -3.20 -3.54 27.11
CA SER A 308 -3.96 -2.28 27.14
C SER A 308 -3.71 -1.34 25.95
N GLY A 309 -3.57 -1.87 24.73
CA GLY A 309 -3.45 -1.03 23.53
C GLY A 309 -2.06 -0.46 23.24
N HIS A 310 -1.01 -0.85 23.99
CA HIS A 310 0.35 -0.31 23.80
C HIS A 310 0.93 -0.51 22.39
N HIS A 311 0.43 -1.51 21.66
CA HIS A 311 0.87 -1.84 20.30
C HIS A 311 0.06 -1.13 19.21
N LEU A 312 -1.01 -0.41 19.56
CA LEU A 312 -1.76 0.40 18.60
C LEU A 312 -0.98 1.65 18.22
N LEU A 313 -0.94 1.96 16.93
CA LEU A 313 -0.41 3.22 16.45
C LEU A 313 -1.51 4.30 16.52
N MET A 314 -1.44 5.16 17.53
CA MET A 314 -2.42 6.22 17.77
C MET A 314 -1.85 7.59 17.39
N THR A 315 -2.06 8.01 16.14
CA THR A 315 -1.63 9.33 15.65
C THR A 315 -2.72 10.39 15.75
N GLY A 316 -3.99 9.96 15.83
CA GLY A 316 -5.13 10.80 15.45
C GLY A 316 -5.13 11.10 13.95
N LEU A 317 -6.18 11.79 13.49
CA LEU A 317 -6.29 12.22 12.08
C LEU A 317 -5.18 13.20 11.73
N THR A 318 -4.42 12.89 10.68
CA THR A 318 -3.24 13.67 10.28
C THR A 318 -3.57 14.82 9.33
N GLY A 319 -4.73 14.75 8.67
CA GLY A 319 -5.15 15.72 7.66
C GLY A 319 -4.49 15.54 6.29
N THR A 320 -3.78 14.42 6.06
CA THR A 320 -3.18 14.04 4.77
C THR A 320 -3.48 12.58 4.47
N ASN A 321 -3.31 12.12 3.24
CA ASN A 321 -3.33 10.70 2.91
C ASN A 321 -2.40 10.44 1.72
N VAL A 322 -1.37 9.63 1.96
CA VAL A 322 -0.44 9.13 0.97
C VAL A 322 -0.26 7.61 1.12
N MET A 323 -1.36 6.91 1.45
CA MET A 323 -1.45 5.45 1.65
C MET A 323 -0.74 4.95 2.93
N ASP A 324 -0.38 3.66 2.99
CA ASP A 324 0.23 3.01 4.16
C ASP A 324 1.76 3.09 4.15
N LEU A 325 2.36 3.15 5.34
CA LEU A 325 3.79 2.97 5.57
C LEU A 325 4.04 1.71 6.39
N HIS A 326 5.06 0.95 5.98
CA HIS A 326 5.54 -0.25 6.64
C HIS A 326 7.01 -0.09 7.01
N ILE A 327 7.35 -0.34 8.28
CA ILE A 327 8.70 -0.16 8.81
C ILE A 327 9.10 -1.45 9.52
N VAL A 328 10.25 -2.01 9.16
CA VAL A 328 10.89 -3.12 9.88
C VAL A 328 12.19 -2.61 10.48
N LEU A 329 12.35 -2.73 11.80
CA LEU A 329 13.61 -2.49 12.48
C LEU A 329 14.22 -3.82 12.92
N ILE A 330 15.50 -4.03 12.59
CA ILE A 330 16.24 -5.25 12.93
C ILE A 330 17.56 -4.85 13.60
N ARG A 331 17.76 -5.32 14.83
CA ARG A 331 19.00 -5.10 15.60
C ARG A 331 19.53 -6.42 16.13
N ALA A 332 20.83 -6.69 16.01
CA ALA A 332 21.44 -7.85 16.64
C ALA A 332 21.53 -7.64 18.16
N LYS A 333 21.12 -8.63 18.97
CA LYS A 333 21.24 -8.59 20.42
C LYS A 333 22.71 -8.68 20.84
N GLY A 334 23.08 -7.91 21.86
CA GLY A 334 24.43 -7.92 22.43
C GLY A 334 25.47 -7.09 21.67
N ARG A 335 25.03 -6.16 20.82
CA ARG A 335 25.85 -5.07 20.27
C ARG A 335 25.23 -3.76 20.77
N ASP A 336 25.97 -3.05 21.64
CA ASP A 336 25.61 -1.72 22.15
C ASP A 336 25.78 -0.64 21.08
#